data_AF-A0A6I1E3V3-F1
#
_entry.id   AF-A0A6I1E3V3-F1
#
_cell.length_a   1.000
_cell.length_b   1.000
_cell.length_c   1.000
_cell.angle_alpha   90.00
_cell.angle_beta   90.00
_cell.angle_gamma   90.00
#
_symmetry.space_group_name_H-M   'P 1'
#
loop_
_entity.id
_entity.type
_entity.pdbx_description
1 polymer ?
#
loop_
_entity_poly.entity_id
_entity_poly.type
_entity_poly.pdbx_seq_one_letter_code
_entity_poly.pdbx_strand_id
1 'polypeptide(L)'
;MIKEGVEKILSDLFKKSLTQVGNNYFTPQQVQENWIGNPAATTSEVQETELRLGIQLPEDYKEFLSIANGYPTHNDAVEPSFLEVGQIQYLKTYDHEIVEIWKGTGNDETGAILEQSIIIAGMNEEQYFLLIPPNNTTTVWRYWKFASWIPGEIEYKNLTDYFLDVISSIDSI
;
A
#
# COMPACT_ATOMS: atom_id res chain seq x y z
N MET A 1 5.52 22.43 -3.68
CA MET A 1 6.66 22.32 -2.74
C MET A 1 6.62 21.06 -1.87
N ILE A 2 5.56 20.22 -1.88
CA ILE A 2 5.51 18.95 -1.11
C ILE A 2 5.92 17.74 -1.98
N LYS A 3 5.52 17.71 -3.26
CA LYS A 3 5.86 16.66 -4.25
C LYS A 3 7.34 16.25 -4.31
N GLU A 4 8.25 17.23 -4.28
CA GLU A 4 9.70 16.96 -4.32
C GLU A 4 10.19 16.11 -3.13
N GLY A 5 9.47 16.16 -1.99
CA GLY A 5 9.78 15.35 -0.82
C GLY A 5 9.39 13.88 -0.99
N VAL A 6 8.17 13.62 -1.46
CA VAL A 6 7.65 12.25 -1.63
C VAL A 6 8.39 11.52 -2.75
N GLU A 7 8.64 12.19 -3.88
CA GLU A 7 9.40 11.60 -4.99
C GLU A 7 10.81 11.20 -4.57
N LYS A 8 11.48 12.02 -3.74
CA LYS A 8 12.78 11.68 -3.18
C LYS A 8 12.70 10.44 -2.27
N ILE A 9 11.70 10.37 -1.40
CA ILE A 9 11.50 9.22 -0.49
C ILE A 9 11.29 7.94 -1.30
N LEU A 10 10.44 7.98 -2.33
CA LEU A 10 10.21 6.83 -3.21
C LEU A 10 11.46 6.45 -3.99
N SER A 11 12.22 7.44 -4.50
CA SER A 11 13.50 7.17 -5.18
C SER A 11 14.50 6.49 -4.25
N ASP A 12 14.61 6.94 -3.00
CA ASP A 12 15.50 6.36 -1.99
C ASP A 12 15.04 4.94 -1.61
N LEU A 13 13.74 4.71 -1.42
CA LEU A 13 13.14 3.39 -1.21
C LEU A 13 13.47 2.43 -2.36
N PHE A 14 13.15 2.81 -3.60
CA PHE A 14 13.33 1.96 -4.76
C PHE A 14 14.79 1.60 -5.02
N LYS A 15 15.71 2.56 -4.84
CA LYS A 15 17.15 2.30 -4.89
C LYS A 15 17.58 1.27 -3.85
N LYS A 16 17.13 1.42 -2.60
CA LYS A 16 17.46 0.47 -1.53
C LYS A 16 16.90 -0.91 -1.80
N SER A 17 15.65 -1.00 -2.26
CA SER A 17 15.02 -2.27 -2.67
C SER A 17 15.82 -3.00 -3.74
N LEU A 18 16.36 -2.26 -4.72
CA LEU A 18 17.21 -2.84 -5.78
C LEU A 18 18.54 -3.40 -5.27
N THR A 19 19.09 -2.85 -4.18
CA THR A 19 20.39 -3.26 -3.62
C THR A 19 20.33 -4.45 -2.67
N GLN A 20 19.14 -4.97 -2.34
CA GLN A 20 19.02 -6.12 -1.46
C GLN A 20 19.67 -7.38 -2.06
N VAL A 21 20.30 -8.20 -1.20
CA VAL A 21 21.03 -9.40 -1.62
C VAL A 21 20.07 -10.43 -2.23
N GLY A 22 20.47 -11.04 -3.37
CA GLY A 22 19.67 -12.09 -4.02
C GLY A 22 18.59 -11.58 -4.97
N ASN A 23 18.63 -10.29 -5.31
CA ASN A 23 17.61 -9.64 -6.11
C ASN A 23 17.70 -9.96 -7.61
N ASN A 24 17.20 -11.12 -8.00
CA ASN A 24 17.00 -11.53 -9.39
C ASN A 24 15.57 -11.26 -9.89
N TYR A 25 14.77 -10.56 -9.07
CA TYR A 25 13.34 -10.34 -9.31
C TYR A 25 13.08 -9.14 -10.23
N PHE A 26 13.95 -8.13 -10.21
CA PHE A 26 13.80 -6.95 -11.05
C PHE A 26 14.50 -7.08 -12.41
N THR A 27 13.94 -6.43 -13.41
CA THR A 27 14.49 -6.41 -14.77
C THR A 27 15.81 -5.64 -14.82
N PRO A 28 16.70 -5.93 -15.79
CA PRO A 28 17.93 -5.15 -15.99
C PRO A 28 17.67 -3.65 -16.18
N GLN A 29 16.55 -3.28 -16.81
CA GLN A 29 16.16 -1.89 -17.00
C GLN A 29 15.85 -1.19 -15.67
N GLN A 30 15.04 -1.82 -14.80
CA GLN A 30 14.73 -1.27 -13.48
C GLN A 30 15.98 -1.07 -12.62
N VAL A 31 16.92 -2.03 -12.67
CA VAL A 31 18.22 -1.94 -11.98
C VAL A 31 19.05 -0.78 -12.54
N GLN A 32 19.13 -0.64 -13.87
CA GLN A 32 19.89 0.43 -14.52
C GLN A 32 19.31 1.81 -14.22
N GLU A 33 17.98 1.95 -14.23
CA GLU A 33 17.27 3.21 -14.02
C GLU A 33 17.10 3.57 -12.54
N ASN A 34 17.42 2.64 -11.62
CA ASN A 34 17.19 2.79 -10.19
C ASN A 34 15.72 3.08 -9.85
N TRP A 35 14.80 2.46 -10.59
CA TRP A 35 13.37 2.71 -10.47
C TRP A 35 12.58 1.43 -10.68
N ILE A 36 11.70 1.10 -9.73
CA ILE A 36 10.81 -0.08 -9.80
C ILE A 36 9.34 0.31 -9.90
N GLY A 37 9.00 1.58 -9.73
CA GLY A 37 7.62 2.06 -9.81
C GLY A 37 7.03 1.94 -11.22
N ASN A 38 5.75 1.62 -11.28
CA ASN A 38 4.99 1.70 -12.53
C ASN A 38 4.91 3.15 -13.03
N PRO A 39 4.60 3.38 -14.32
CA PRO A 39 4.31 4.72 -14.82
C PRO A 39 3.26 5.43 -13.96
N ALA A 40 3.36 6.75 -13.82
CA ALA A 40 2.41 7.55 -13.05
C ALA A 40 0.96 7.35 -13.52
N ALA A 41 0.03 7.33 -12.56
CA ALA A 41 -1.40 7.23 -12.85
C ALA A 41 -1.89 8.53 -13.50
N THR A 42 -2.74 8.38 -14.49
CA THR A 42 -3.47 9.49 -15.10
C THR A 42 -4.59 9.97 -14.18
N THR A 43 -4.99 11.23 -14.33
CA THR A 43 -6.14 11.78 -13.59
C THR A 43 -7.42 10.99 -13.89
N SER A 44 -7.59 10.47 -15.11
CA SER A 44 -8.75 9.67 -15.49
C SER A 44 -8.79 8.32 -14.77
N GLU A 45 -7.67 7.60 -14.67
CA GLU A 45 -7.61 6.31 -13.93
C GLU A 45 -7.98 6.48 -12.45
N VAL A 46 -7.52 7.57 -11.84
CA VAL A 46 -7.87 7.91 -10.44
C VAL A 46 -9.36 8.22 -10.33
N GLN A 47 -9.92 9.06 -11.21
CA GLN A 47 -11.34 9.43 -11.20
C GLN A 47 -12.27 8.23 -11.45
N GLU A 48 -11.93 7.36 -12.39
CA GLU A 48 -12.68 6.15 -12.68
C GLU A 48 -12.68 5.19 -11.47
N THR A 49 -11.56 5.10 -10.76
CA THR A 49 -11.43 4.31 -9.54
C THR A 49 -12.24 4.90 -8.39
N GLU A 50 -12.15 6.21 -8.16
CA GLU A 50 -12.95 6.92 -7.16
C GLU A 50 -14.45 6.73 -7.41
N LEU A 51 -14.89 6.85 -8.67
CA LEU A 51 -16.27 6.61 -9.08
C LEU A 51 -16.69 5.15 -8.82
N ARG A 52 -15.84 4.19 -9.20
CA ARG A 52 -16.10 2.75 -9.02
C ARG A 52 -16.23 2.38 -7.54
N LEU A 53 -15.43 2.98 -6.67
CA LEU A 53 -15.43 2.71 -5.23
C LEU A 53 -16.45 3.58 -4.47
N GLY A 54 -16.96 4.65 -5.07
CA GLY A 54 -17.88 5.58 -4.42
C GLY A 54 -17.21 6.43 -3.33
N ILE A 55 -15.92 6.72 -3.47
CA ILE A 55 -15.12 7.48 -2.49
C ILE A 55 -14.21 8.49 -3.18
N GLN A 56 -13.63 9.41 -2.40
CA GLN A 56 -12.51 10.26 -2.82
C GLN A 56 -11.25 9.78 -2.13
N LEU A 57 -10.24 9.35 -2.90
CA LEU A 57 -8.99 8.82 -2.35
C LEU A 57 -8.22 9.91 -1.59
N PRO A 58 -7.43 9.56 -0.56
CA PRO A 58 -6.68 10.53 0.21
C PRO A 58 -5.63 11.23 -0.67
N GLU A 59 -5.37 12.51 -0.39
CA GLU A 59 -4.49 13.35 -1.22
C GLU A 59 -3.04 12.84 -1.27
N ASP A 60 -2.52 12.27 -0.17
CA ASP A 60 -1.17 11.71 -0.13
C ASP A 60 -1.04 10.44 -1.00
N TYR A 61 -2.10 9.61 -1.08
CA TYR A 61 -2.14 8.46 -1.98
C TYR A 61 -2.25 8.90 -3.44
N LYS A 62 -3.04 9.94 -3.75
CA LYS A 62 -3.07 10.52 -5.10
C LYS A 62 -1.73 11.14 -5.49
N GLU A 63 -1.00 11.74 -4.54
CA GLU A 63 0.36 12.24 -4.75
C GLU A 63 1.32 11.09 -5.09
N PHE A 64 1.29 10.00 -4.32
CA PHE A 64 2.03 8.77 -4.62
C PHE A 64 1.69 8.23 -6.02
N LEU A 65 0.41 8.06 -6.36
CA LEU A 65 -0.03 7.57 -7.66
C LEU A 65 0.43 8.46 -8.82
N SER A 66 0.55 9.77 -8.60
CA SER A 66 1.07 10.71 -9.60
C SER A 66 2.57 10.58 -9.84
N ILE A 67 3.28 9.80 -9.03
CA ILE A 67 4.71 9.48 -9.15
C ILE A 67 4.88 8.04 -9.63
N ALA A 68 4.19 7.09 -9.00
CA ALA A 68 4.22 5.67 -9.34
C ALA A 68 2.82 5.04 -9.14
N ASN A 69 2.24 4.48 -10.21
CA ASN A 69 0.95 3.78 -10.14
C ASN A 69 1.11 2.36 -9.61
N GLY A 70 1.53 2.24 -8.36
CA GLY A 70 1.94 0.96 -7.79
C GLY A 70 3.38 0.60 -8.13
N TYR A 71 3.89 -0.44 -7.45
CA TYR A 71 5.23 -0.96 -7.64
C TYR A 71 5.32 -2.39 -7.09
N PRO A 72 6.11 -3.28 -7.71
CA PRO A 72 6.36 -4.61 -7.18
C PRO A 72 7.36 -4.58 -6.01
N THR A 73 7.21 -5.47 -5.06
CA THR A 73 8.27 -5.86 -4.12
C THR A 73 8.86 -7.22 -4.53
N HIS A 74 9.91 -7.68 -3.85
CA HIS A 74 10.41 -9.04 -4.07
C HIS A 74 9.47 -10.05 -3.39
N ASN A 75 9.28 -11.24 -3.96
CA ASN A 75 8.26 -12.19 -3.49
C ASN A 75 8.40 -12.63 -2.02
N ASP A 76 9.61 -12.63 -1.47
CA ASP A 76 9.87 -12.97 -0.04
C ASP A 76 9.93 -11.72 0.86
N ALA A 77 9.37 -10.59 0.42
CA ALA A 77 9.41 -9.33 1.16
C ALA A 77 8.43 -9.32 2.32
N VAL A 78 8.88 -8.73 3.43
CA VAL A 78 8.02 -8.30 4.55
C VAL A 78 7.06 -7.18 4.11
N GLU A 79 7.37 -6.51 3.00
CA GLU A 79 6.58 -5.40 2.45
C GLU A 79 5.77 -5.82 1.22
N PRO A 80 4.48 -5.42 1.14
CA PRO A 80 3.65 -5.79 0.00
C PRO A 80 3.94 -4.99 -1.27
N SER A 81 3.66 -5.60 -2.43
CA SER A 81 3.61 -4.91 -3.72
C SER A 81 2.39 -3.99 -3.79
N PHE A 82 2.61 -2.73 -4.15
CA PHE A 82 1.54 -1.75 -4.33
C PHE A 82 0.84 -1.94 -5.67
N LEU A 83 -0.48 -1.98 -5.64
CA LEU A 83 -1.34 -2.20 -6.79
C LEU A 83 -1.44 -0.95 -7.67
N GLU A 84 -1.73 -1.17 -8.95
CA GLU A 84 -2.23 -0.08 -9.81
C GLU A 84 -3.59 0.40 -9.30
N VAL A 85 -3.86 1.70 -9.42
CA VAL A 85 -5.09 2.33 -8.91
C VAL A 85 -6.35 1.66 -9.48
N GLY A 86 -6.33 1.23 -10.74
CA GLY A 86 -7.45 0.53 -11.38
C GLY A 86 -7.79 -0.82 -10.75
N GLN A 87 -6.86 -1.43 -10.01
CA GLN A 87 -7.00 -2.76 -9.41
C GLN A 87 -7.45 -2.72 -7.95
N ILE A 88 -7.29 -1.58 -7.27
CA ILE A 88 -7.66 -1.48 -5.84
C ILE A 88 -9.16 -1.69 -5.65
N GLN A 89 -9.54 -2.33 -4.55
CA GLN A 89 -10.94 -2.61 -4.24
C GLN A 89 -11.16 -2.76 -2.74
N TYR A 90 -12.41 -2.80 -2.30
CA TYR A 90 -12.72 -3.12 -0.92
C TYR A 90 -12.21 -4.51 -0.56
N LEU A 91 -11.56 -4.64 0.60
CA LEU A 91 -10.97 -5.89 1.07
C LEU A 91 -12.04 -7.00 1.12
N LYS A 92 -13.23 -6.72 1.65
CA LYS A 92 -14.35 -7.69 1.66
C LYS A 92 -14.76 -8.23 0.27
N THR A 93 -14.45 -7.52 -0.81
CA THR A 93 -14.75 -7.96 -2.17
C THR A 93 -13.66 -8.88 -2.69
N TYR A 94 -12.41 -8.63 -2.30
CA TYR A 94 -11.25 -9.41 -2.68
C TYR A 94 -11.10 -10.68 -1.81
N ASP A 95 -11.10 -10.49 -0.50
CA ASP A 95 -10.87 -11.48 0.54
C ASP A 95 -11.94 -11.31 1.62
N HIS A 96 -13.10 -11.93 1.38
CA HIS A 96 -14.19 -11.94 2.37
C HIS A 96 -13.84 -12.84 3.57
N GLU A 97 -13.04 -13.88 3.35
CA GLU A 97 -12.72 -14.86 4.38
C GLU A 97 -11.92 -14.24 5.53
N ILE A 98 -10.93 -13.40 5.24
CA ILE A 98 -10.17 -12.72 6.30
C ILE A 98 -11.06 -11.83 7.18
N VAL A 99 -12.05 -11.17 6.60
CA VAL A 99 -13.02 -10.35 7.35
C VAL A 99 -13.83 -11.22 8.31
N GLU A 100 -14.33 -12.37 7.84
CA GLU A 100 -15.14 -13.28 8.65
C GLU A 100 -14.33 -13.97 9.75
N ILE A 101 -13.07 -14.35 9.48
CA ILE A 101 -12.17 -14.91 10.50
C ILE A 101 -12.00 -13.94 11.67
N TRP A 102 -11.74 -12.66 11.37
CA TRP A 102 -11.50 -11.67 12.42
C TRP A 102 -12.76 -11.35 13.24
N LYS A 103 -13.93 -11.29 12.60
CA LYS A 103 -15.21 -11.23 13.32
C LYS A 103 -15.44 -12.49 14.17
N GLY A 104 -15.18 -13.68 13.61
CA GLY A 104 -15.40 -14.97 14.28
C GLY A 104 -14.48 -15.26 15.46
N THR A 105 -13.34 -14.57 15.58
CA THR A 105 -12.37 -14.74 16.69
C THR A 105 -12.67 -13.85 17.91
N GLY A 106 -13.77 -13.09 17.88
CA GLY A 106 -14.13 -12.12 18.93
C GLY A 106 -13.44 -10.76 18.76
N ASN A 107 -12.78 -10.53 17.63
CA ASN A 107 -12.17 -9.25 17.25
C ASN A 107 -13.12 -8.46 16.32
N ASP A 108 -14.37 -8.28 16.75
CA ASP A 108 -15.44 -7.67 15.95
C ASP A 108 -15.09 -6.27 15.44
N GLU A 109 -14.38 -5.47 16.25
CA GLU A 109 -13.95 -4.12 15.87
C GLU A 109 -12.95 -4.15 14.71
N THR A 110 -11.90 -4.98 14.81
CA THR A 110 -10.92 -5.17 13.73
C THR A 110 -11.61 -5.72 12.48
N GLY A 111 -12.47 -6.72 12.63
CA GLY A 111 -13.24 -7.28 11.51
C GLY A 111 -14.13 -6.25 10.82
N ALA A 112 -14.79 -5.37 11.58
CA ALA A 112 -15.57 -4.27 11.02
C ALA A 112 -14.70 -3.24 10.27
N ILE A 113 -13.47 -2.97 10.76
CA ILE A 113 -12.53 -2.09 10.08
C ILE A 113 -12.02 -2.74 8.78
N LEU A 114 -11.64 -4.02 8.81
CA LEU A 114 -11.23 -4.76 7.62
C LEU A 114 -12.33 -4.79 6.55
N GLU A 115 -13.59 -4.90 6.94
CA GLU A 115 -14.73 -4.90 6.01
C GLU A 115 -14.86 -3.60 5.20
N GLN A 116 -14.53 -2.46 5.79
CA GLN A 116 -14.59 -1.13 5.16
C GLN A 116 -13.25 -0.71 4.51
N SER A 117 -12.17 -1.46 4.73
CA SER A 117 -10.85 -1.20 4.18
C SER A 117 -10.78 -1.41 2.66
N ILE A 118 -9.90 -0.68 2.01
CA ILE A 118 -9.53 -0.81 0.60
C ILE A 118 -8.13 -1.36 0.53
N ILE A 119 -7.96 -2.49 -0.16
CA ILE A 119 -6.64 -3.08 -0.40
C ILE A 119 -5.92 -2.27 -1.48
N ILE A 120 -4.76 -1.73 -1.14
CA ILE A 120 -3.90 -0.97 -2.07
C ILE A 120 -2.53 -1.61 -2.29
N ALA A 121 -2.19 -2.63 -1.49
CA ALA A 121 -1.00 -3.46 -1.69
C ALA A 121 -1.24 -4.88 -1.17
N GLY A 122 -0.58 -5.85 -1.78
CA GLY A 122 -0.53 -7.23 -1.27
C GLY A 122 -1.57 -8.20 -1.81
N MET A 123 -2.16 -7.95 -2.99
CA MET A 123 -3.03 -8.97 -3.59
C MET A 123 -2.22 -10.23 -3.93
N ASN A 124 -2.68 -11.36 -3.41
CA ASN A 124 -2.05 -12.69 -3.50
C ASN A 124 -0.72 -12.78 -2.75
N GLU A 125 -0.46 -11.85 -1.84
CA GLU A 125 0.65 -11.87 -0.91
C GLU A 125 0.10 -12.08 0.51
N GLU A 126 0.95 -12.42 1.46
CA GLU A 126 0.50 -12.79 2.81
C GLU A 126 0.33 -11.58 3.76
N GLN A 127 0.68 -10.38 3.28
CA GLN A 127 0.54 -9.10 3.95
C GLN A 127 -0.22 -8.12 3.07
N TYR A 128 -1.13 -7.36 3.65
CA TYR A 128 -1.91 -6.31 3.00
C TYR A 128 -1.47 -4.94 3.49
N PHE A 129 -1.56 -3.96 2.60
CA PHE A 129 -1.59 -2.55 2.99
C PHE A 129 -2.95 -1.95 2.61
N LEU A 130 -3.61 -1.35 3.61
CA LEU A 130 -5.01 -1.01 3.57
C LEU A 130 -5.22 0.49 3.80
N LEU A 131 -6.10 1.08 2.99
CA LEU A 131 -6.68 2.40 3.27
C LEU A 131 -8.02 2.23 3.95
N ILE A 132 -8.22 2.93 5.06
CA ILE A 132 -9.49 2.92 5.79
C ILE A 132 -10.17 4.29 5.61
N PRO A 133 -11.35 4.33 4.97
CA PRO A 133 -12.07 5.57 4.75
C PRO A 133 -12.52 6.22 6.07
N PRO A 134 -12.58 7.56 6.13
CA PRO A 134 -13.29 8.26 7.19
C PRO A 134 -14.74 7.79 7.31
N ASN A 135 -15.27 7.81 8.53
CA ASN A 135 -16.66 7.47 8.84
C ASN A 135 -17.23 8.46 9.88
N ASN A 136 -18.40 8.14 10.44
CA ASN A 136 -19.07 9.03 11.40
C ASN A 136 -18.28 9.27 12.71
N THR A 137 -17.35 8.40 13.05
CA THR A 137 -16.54 8.48 14.28
C THR A 137 -15.10 8.94 14.03
N THR A 138 -14.59 8.74 12.81
CA THR A 138 -13.21 9.09 12.44
C THR A 138 -13.22 9.92 11.17
N THR A 139 -12.76 11.16 11.24
CA THR A 139 -12.79 12.12 10.11
C THR A 139 -11.56 12.08 9.22
N VAL A 140 -10.56 11.28 9.57
CA VAL A 140 -9.29 11.15 8.86
C VAL A 140 -9.13 9.77 8.25
N TRP A 141 -8.41 9.69 7.13
CA TRP A 141 -7.97 8.43 6.55
C TRP A 141 -6.99 7.74 7.49
N ARG A 142 -7.06 6.41 7.57
CA ARG A 142 -6.11 5.59 8.33
C ARG A 142 -5.42 4.60 7.39
N TYR A 143 -4.21 4.20 7.76
CA TYR A 143 -3.32 3.40 6.92
C TYR A 143 -2.83 2.22 7.74
N TRP A 144 -3.23 1.02 7.35
CA TRP A 144 -2.91 -0.20 8.11
C TRP A 144 -2.06 -1.14 7.26
N LYS A 145 -0.94 -1.59 7.82
CA LYS A 145 -0.30 -2.83 7.39
C LYS A 145 -0.88 -3.98 8.22
N PHE A 146 -1.20 -5.06 7.53
CA PHE A 146 -1.86 -6.21 8.12
C PHE A 146 -1.25 -7.49 7.58
N ALA A 147 -0.93 -8.46 8.41
CA ALA A 147 -0.40 -9.75 7.95
C ALA A 147 -0.72 -10.85 8.95
N SER A 148 -0.77 -12.10 8.49
CA SER A 148 -1.08 -13.25 9.36
C SER A 148 -0.08 -13.47 10.50
N TRP A 149 1.17 -13.04 10.34
CA TRP A 149 2.24 -13.13 11.36
C TRP A 149 2.39 -11.88 12.22
N ILE A 150 1.65 -10.81 11.95
CA ILE A 150 1.65 -9.61 12.78
C ILE A 150 0.49 -9.74 13.78
N PRO A 151 0.72 -9.54 15.10
CA PRO A 151 -0.37 -9.45 16.05
C PRO A 151 -1.23 -8.22 15.77
N GLY A 152 -2.33 -8.40 15.03
CA GLY A 152 -3.24 -7.31 14.64
C GLY A 152 -2.67 -6.44 13.51
N GLU A 153 -2.92 -5.14 13.61
CA GLU A 153 -2.51 -4.13 12.65
C GLU A 153 -1.26 -3.33 13.09
N ILE A 154 -0.52 -2.83 12.10
CA ILE A 154 0.41 -1.71 12.31
C ILE A 154 -0.23 -0.49 11.64
N GLU A 155 -0.57 0.51 12.45
CA GLU A 155 -1.16 1.76 11.97
C GLU A 155 -0.08 2.81 11.69
N TYR A 156 -0.13 3.40 10.50
CA TYR A 156 0.73 4.48 10.05
C TYR A 156 -0.04 5.79 9.98
N LYS A 157 0.67 6.90 10.20
CA LYS A 157 0.07 8.24 10.16
C LYS A 157 -0.40 8.64 8.75
N ASN A 158 0.35 8.23 7.73
CA ASN A 158 0.12 8.48 6.31
C ASN A 158 1.09 7.60 5.48
N LEU A 159 1.04 7.68 4.15
CA LEU A 159 1.94 6.88 3.30
C LEU A 159 3.41 7.26 3.43
N THR A 160 3.71 8.53 3.68
CA THR A 160 5.11 8.97 3.85
C THR A 160 5.74 8.32 5.08
N ASP A 161 4.99 8.26 6.18
CA ASP A 161 5.38 7.60 7.42
C ASP A 161 5.69 6.12 7.19
N TYR A 162 4.82 5.41 6.45
CA TYR A 162 5.06 4.03 6.04
C TYR A 162 6.34 3.87 5.18
N PHE A 163 6.53 4.67 4.14
CA PHE A 163 7.71 4.52 3.28
C PHE A 163 9.03 4.79 4.03
N LEU A 164 9.03 5.74 4.98
CA LEU A 164 10.21 6.01 5.82
C LEU A 164 10.52 4.86 6.79
N ASP A 165 9.49 4.22 7.34
CA ASP A 165 9.63 3.02 8.18
C ASP A 165 10.23 1.85 7.38
N VAL A 166 9.74 1.63 6.16
CA VAL A 166 10.30 0.61 5.25
C VAL A 166 11.77 0.89 4.93
N ILE A 167 12.11 2.13 4.57
CA ILE A 167 13.51 2.53 4.29
C ILE A 167 14.40 2.21 5.51
N SER A 168 13.95 2.57 6.70
CA SER A 168 14.70 2.37 7.95
C SER A 168 14.86 0.88 8.28
N SER A 169 13.87 0.07 7.94
CA SER A 169 13.89 -1.38 8.12
C SER A 169 14.91 -2.06 7.20
N ILE A 170 15.05 -1.59 5.95
CA ILE A 170 16.08 -2.10 5.02
C ILE A 170 17.49 -1.80 5.52
N ASP A 171 17.71 -0.64 6.15
CA ASP A 171 19.02 -0.25 6.70
C ASP A 171 19.43 -1.02 7.96
N SER A 172 18.50 -1.76 8.56
CA SER A 172 18.73 -2.54 9.79
C SER A 172 19.14 -4.00 9.53
N ILE A 173 19.25 -4.40 8.26
CA ILE A 173 19.63 -5.75 7.79
C ILE A 173 21.09 -5.77 7.36
#